data_AF-A0A7Y8H5T2-F1
#
_entry.id   AF-A0A7Y8H5T2-F1
#
_cell.length_a   1.000
_cell.length_b   1.000
_cell.length_c   1.000
_cell.angle_alpha   90.00
_cell.angle_beta   90.00
_cell.angle_gamma   90.00
#
_symmetry.space_group_name_H-M   'P 1'
#
loop_
_entity.id
_entity.type
_entity.pdbx_description
1 polymer ?
#
loop_
_entity_poly.entity_id
_entity_poly.type
_entity_poly.pdbx_seq_one_letter_code
_entity_poly.pdbx_strand_id
1 'polypeptide(L)'
;MDDKFYSKSMNIQNPFKHYGLAKIIVSIFILFFSIQKILELKDGLLSFISADNSSRDFPFFAVVIVATIIIAFIWLIWGIKNLVAGIRDQGSLVLSPQLPPEFRSYNEVEVSLKKKFMSVYSLPKSGPLAIARKYFSDKIPYLTSTTKQIVEKNVSFTIRILNFIIFLFVVSFFSDFIKLKLSENLSVPESFLSFPILFTIFIIVAAIVNIGSIFYLLPQSSPKADVDESIYSIKGAGDPFVFNSEVEEALVKVRNKDIPNRIFKEGFDEKSGGVQDTGKFNGKIFVENHPIYVPFNIPQVVYFFLVFGFVFLIYGVYTLLNFTPSSNVINEKEILSTLDFLWTLFIGIIYSNIGLGFFAKAHLLFGTFRFESILIFLEIEGSFGRSEIRAGKAINDSFESRNTVVRSDFQVKQYVVKALTENYTIEGNRFIIGMIQDDESIQAKNILNEAIIGFRDSGVSIRGVDLSSASVSEMAKANIIYQQNARLEKSEFDKNDYDKQIEENKKKLLDNTSEKTKEE
;
A
#
# COMPACT_ATOMS: atom_id res chain seq x y z
N MET A 1 -16.70 -11.17 -17.59
CA MET A 1 -16.22 -9.85 -17.13
C MET A 1 -15.73 -9.13 -18.38
N ASP A 2 -16.41 -8.06 -18.78
CA ASP A 2 -16.18 -7.38 -20.05
C ASP A 2 -14.89 -6.56 -20.05
N ASP A 3 -14.01 -6.81 -21.02
CA ASP A 3 -12.78 -6.05 -21.29
C ASP A 3 -13.02 -4.56 -21.58
N LYS A 4 -14.27 -4.14 -21.76
CA LYS A 4 -14.65 -2.74 -22.02
C LYS A 4 -14.47 -1.82 -20.80
N PHE A 5 -14.45 -2.35 -19.58
CA PHE A 5 -14.30 -1.55 -18.36
C PHE A 5 -12.88 -0.98 -18.17
N TYR A 6 -11.86 -1.54 -18.83
CA TYR A 6 -10.46 -1.14 -18.67
C TYR A 6 -10.02 0.03 -19.57
N SER A 7 -10.93 0.63 -20.35
CA SER A 7 -10.56 1.65 -21.35
C SER A 7 -10.54 3.09 -20.83
N LYS A 8 -11.08 3.38 -19.63
CA LYS A 8 -11.17 4.76 -19.13
C LYS A 8 -9.94 5.11 -18.29
N SER A 9 -8.90 5.61 -18.95
CA SER A 9 -7.67 6.09 -18.30
C SER A 9 -8.00 7.18 -17.28
N MET A 10 -7.45 7.08 -16.07
CA MET A 10 -7.51 8.19 -15.11
C MET A 10 -6.60 9.33 -15.60
N ASN A 11 -7.16 10.52 -15.78
CA ASN A 11 -6.37 11.70 -16.08
C ASN A 11 -5.79 12.27 -14.78
N ILE A 12 -4.58 11.85 -14.43
CA ILE A 12 -3.83 12.41 -13.30
C ILE A 12 -2.87 13.46 -13.85
N GLN A 13 -2.92 14.68 -13.30
CA GLN A 13 -1.95 15.71 -13.64
C GLN A 13 -0.56 15.21 -13.28
N ASN A 14 0.33 15.12 -14.28
CA ASN A 14 1.69 14.65 -14.07
C ASN A 14 2.44 15.57 -13.08
N PRO A 15 2.75 15.11 -11.84
CA PRO A 15 3.44 15.94 -10.85
C PRO A 15 4.90 16.17 -11.21
N PHE A 16 5.48 15.34 -12.08
CA PHE A 16 6.88 15.41 -12.49
C PHE A 16 7.16 16.47 -13.55
N LYS A 17 6.18 17.22 -14.05
CA LYS A 17 6.43 18.26 -15.07
C LYS A 17 7.49 19.27 -14.62
N HIS A 18 7.40 19.79 -13.41
CA HIS A 18 8.42 20.74 -12.91
C HIS A 18 9.78 20.08 -12.70
N TYR A 19 9.79 18.83 -12.22
CA TYR A 19 11.00 18.05 -12.01
C TYR A 19 11.72 17.71 -13.32
N GLY A 20 10.97 17.27 -14.34
CA GLY A 20 11.48 16.97 -15.67
C GLY A 20 12.05 18.22 -16.36
N LEU A 21 11.40 19.38 -16.19
CA LEU A 21 11.91 20.65 -16.72
C LEU A 21 13.24 21.01 -16.05
N ALA A 22 13.33 20.91 -14.73
CA ALA A 22 14.57 21.14 -14.00
C ALA A 22 15.68 20.18 -14.47
N LYS A 23 15.38 18.89 -14.65
CA LYS A 23 16.33 17.90 -15.20
C LYS A 23 16.83 18.29 -16.60
N ILE A 24 15.92 18.71 -17.50
CA ILE A 24 16.28 19.14 -18.85
C ILE A 24 17.26 20.31 -18.78
N ILE A 25 16.93 21.34 -18.00
CA ILE A 25 17.76 22.54 -17.86
C ILE A 25 19.15 22.17 -17.31
N VAL A 26 19.22 21.44 -16.18
CA VAL A 26 20.49 20.95 -15.61
C VAL A 26 21.33 20.21 -16.64
N SER A 27 20.68 19.29 -17.37
CA SER A 27 21.37 18.42 -18.33
C SER A 27 21.96 19.22 -19.47
N ILE A 28 21.25 20.24 -19.99
CA ILE A 28 21.76 21.14 -21.03
C ILE A 28 23.03 21.87 -20.55
N PHE A 29 23.02 22.41 -19.32
CA PHE A 29 24.21 23.08 -18.77
C PHE A 29 25.40 22.12 -18.60
N ILE A 30 25.16 20.91 -18.09
CA ILE A 30 26.22 19.91 -17.92
C ILE A 30 26.80 19.47 -19.26
N LEU A 31 25.95 19.27 -20.27
CA LEU A 31 26.39 18.96 -21.64
C LEU A 31 27.23 20.10 -22.20
N PHE A 32 26.78 21.34 -22.04
CA PHE A 32 27.50 22.53 -22.49
C PHE A 32 28.90 22.61 -21.86
N PHE A 33 29.02 22.52 -20.54
CA PHE A 33 30.32 22.58 -19.86
C PHE A 33 31.23 21.39 -20.21
N SER A 34 30.66 20.19 -20.34
CA SER A 34 31.44 19.00 -20.69
C SER A 34 32.01 19.08 -22.12
N ILE A 35 31.19 19.51 -23.09
CA ILE A 35 31.63 19.70 -24.47
C ILE A 35 32.66 20.82 -24.56
N GLN A 36 32.39 21.97 -23.91
CA GLN A 36 33.33 23.09 -23.88
C GLN A 36 34.69 22.64 -23.34
N LYS A 37 34.71 21.85 -22.25
CA LYS A 37 35.97 21.40 -21.66
C LYS A 37 36.71 20.40 -22.54
N ILE A 38 36.00 19.47 -23.20
CA ILE A 38 36.62 18.52 -24.14
C ILE A 38 37.27 19.27 -25.31
N LEU A 39 36.63 20.32 -25.83
CA LEU A 39 37.19 21.15 -26.92
C LEU A 39 38.42 21.94 -26.47
N GLU A 40 38.38 22.53 -25.28
CA GLU A 40 39.53 23.24 -24.68
C GLU A 40 40.74 22.32 -24.47
N LEU A 41 40.51 21.10 -23.98
CA LEU A 41 41.58 20.15 -23.69
C LEU A 41 42.13 19.43 -24.93
N LYS A 42 41.43 19.51 -26.07
CA LYS A 42 41.85 18.87 -27.32
C LYS A 42 43.22 19.35 -27.77
N ASP A 43 43.46 20.66 -27.75
CA ASP A 43 44.71 21.24 -28.24
C ASP A 43 45.88 20.92 -27.30
N GLY A 44 45.62 20.94 -25.99
CA GLY A 44 46.60 20.50 -24.98
C GLY A 44 46.97 19.03 -25.15
N LEU A 45 45.99 18.16 -25.41
CA LEU A 45 46.24 16.73 -25.66
C LEU A 45 47.04 16.51 -26.96
N LEU A 46 46.69 17.21 -28.04
CA LEU A 46 47.42 17.12 -29.31
C LEU A 46 48.86 17.60 -29.17
N SER A 47 49.09 18.73 -28.47
CA SER A 47 50.44 19.21 -28.18
C SER A 47 51.25 18.18 -27.40
N PHE A 48 50.62 17.51 -26.42
CA PHE A 48 51.27 16.48 -25.62
C PHE A 48 51.63 15.24 -26.44
N ILE A 49 50.73 14.79 -27.33
CA ILE A 49 50.99 13.65 -28.23
C ILE A 49 52.10 13.98 -29.23
N SER A 50 52.17 15.22 -29.70
CA SER A 50 53.17 15.67 -30.69
C SER A 50 54.55 16.00 -30.10
N ALA A 51 54.66 16.14 -28.78
CA ALA A 51 55.91 16.49 -28.12
C ALA A 51 56.93 15.34 -28.20
N ASP A 52 58.16 15.67 -28.58
CA ASP A 52 59.26 14.72 -28.74
C ASP A 52 59.59 14.00 -27.40
N ASN A 53 60.00 12.73 -27.49
CA ASN A 53 60.22 11.86 -26.33
C ASN A 53 61.29 12.40 -25.37
N SER A 54 62.19 13.25 -25.85
CA SER A 54 63.31 13.80 -25.08
C SER A 54 62.93 14.93 -24.10
N SER A 55 61.70 15.45 -24.13
CA SER A 55 61.23 16.51 -23.21
C SER A 55 60.05 16.07 -22.32
N ARG A 56 59.88 14.76 -22.10
CA ARG A 56 58.76 14.16 -21.35
C ARG A 56 58.90 14.26 -19.82
N ASP A 57 59.30 15.41 -19.30
CA ASP A 57 59.26 15.69 -17.86
C ASP A 57 57.85 16.12 -17.39
N PHE A 58 56.79 15.79 -18.14
CA PHE A 58 55.39 16.17 -17.86
C PHE A 58 54.42 15.01 -17.57
N PRO A 59 54.77 13.98 -16.76
CA PRO A 59 53.83 12.90 -16.46
C PRO A 59 52.56 13.38 -15.74
N PHE A 60 52.69 14.35 -14.82
CA PHE A 60 51.56 14.82 -14.03
C PHE A 60 50.54 15.63 -14.86
N PHE A 61 51.01 16.57 -15.69
CA PHE A 61 50.14 17.39 -16.55
C PHE A 61 49.29 16.53 -17.49
N ALA A 62 49.91 15.51 -18.11
CA ALA A 62 49.21 14.56 -18.95
C ALA A 62 48.15 13.76 -18.20
N VAL A 63 48.49 13.27 -16.99
CA VAL A 63 47.55 12.54 -16.13
C VAL A 63 46.35 13.40 -15.78
N VAL A 64 46.56 14.67 -15.42
CA VAL A 64 45.47 15.61 -15.11
C VAL A 64 44.59 15.86 -16.33
N ILE A 65 45.16 16.13 -17.50
CA ILE A 65 44.38 16.34 -18.74
C ILE A 65 43.52 15.12 -19.03
N VAL A 66 44.11 13.92 -19.00
CA VAL A 66 43.39 12.67 -19.26
C VAL A 66 42.29 12.45 -18.23
N ALA A 67 42.56 12.69 -16.94
CA ALA A 67 41.57 12.58 -15.88
C ALA A 67 40.39 13.55 -16.09
N THR A 68 40.68 14.82 -16.41
CA THR A 68 39.63 15.83 -16.67
C THR A 68 38.80 15.47 -17.91
N ILE A 69 39.42 14.93 -18.97
CA ILE A 69 38.69 14.42 -20.15
C ILE A 69 37.76 13.27 -19.75
N ILE A 70 38.25 12.31 -18.96
CA ILE A 70 37.42 11.18 -18.47
C ILE A 70 36.24 11.70 -17.64
N ILE A 71 36.49 12.64 -16.72
CA ILE A 71 35.44 13.27 -15.91
C ILE A 71 34.41 13.99 -16.80
N ALA A 72 34.86 14.73 -17.82
CA ALA A 72 33.99 15.38 -18.79
C ALA A 72 33.12 14.39 -19.55
N PHE A 73 33.67 13.25 -19.98
CA PHE A 73 32.89 12.19 -20.64
C PHE A 73 31.86 11.55 -19.70
N ILE A 74 32.20 11.30 -18.44
CA ILE A 74 31.26 10.77 -17.44
C ILE A 74 30.07 11.72 -17.29
N TRP A 75 30.33 13.02 -17.13
CA TRP A 75 29.28 14.03 -17.00
C TRP A 75 28.49 14.26 -18.29
N LEU A 76 29.12 14.13 -19.46
CA LEU A 76 28.45 14.15 -20.75
C LEU A 76 27.41 13.01 -20.85
N ILE A 77 27.82 11.78 -20.57
CA ILE A 77 26.93 10.60 -20.60
C ILE A 77 25.79 10.76 -19.58
N TRP A 78 26.13 11.23 -18.38
CA TRP A 78 25.14 11.51 -17.34
C TRP A 78 24.13 12.57 -17.79
N GLY A 79 24.59 13.64 -18.45
CA GLY A 79 23.76 14.71 -19.01
C GLY A 79 22.80 14.19 -20.07
N ILE A 80 23.26 13.39 -21.04
CA ILE A 80 22.40 12.81 -22.09
C ILE A 80 21.32 11.94 -21.45
N LYS A 81 21.68 11.05 -20.53
CA LYS A 81 20.73 10.15 -19.86
C LYS A 81 19.65 10.92 -19.10
N ASN A 82 20.02 11.98 -18.38
CA ASN A 82 19.06 12.79 -17.62
C ASN A 82 18.23 13.72 -18.50
N LEU A 83 18.75 14.17 -19.65
CA LEU A 83 17.99 14.92 -20.63
C LEU A 83 16.85 14.07 -21.20
N VAL A 84 17.15 12.84 -21.64
CA VAL A 84 16.15 11.89 -22.15
C VAL A 84 15.12 11.57 -21.06
N ALA A 85 15.57 11.31 -19.84
CA ALA A 85 14.67 11.08 -18.71
C ALA A 85 13.78 12.30 -18.41
N GLY A 86 14.34 13.51 -18.45
CA GLY A 86 13.58 14.74 -18.22
C GLY A 86 12.52 15.02 -19.29
N ILE A 87 12.83 14.73 -20.56
CA ILE A 87 11.86 14.80 -21.67
C ILE A 87 10.73 13.78 -21.46
N ARG A 88 11.07 12.54 -21.05
CA ARG A 88 10.07 11.53 -20.72
C ARG A 88 9.19 11.97 -19.56
N ASP A 89 9.77 12.58 -18.54
CA ASP A 89 9.07 13.08 -17.35
C ASP A 89 8.13 14.27 -17.69
N GLN A 90 8.25 14.92 -18.87
CA GLN A 90 7.27 15.91 -19.37
C GLN A 90 6.00 15.29 -19.96
N GLY A 91 6.07 14.01 -20.38
CA GLY A 91 4.95 13.32 -21.01
C GLY A 91 3.72 13.24 -20.11
N SER A 92 2.56 12.93 -20.70
CA SER A 92 1.38 12.60 -19.91
C SER A 92 1.57 11.26 -19.20
N LEU A 93 1.23 11.20 -17.91
CA LEU A 93 1.11 9.92 -17.21
C LEU A 93 -0.19 9.25 -17.65
N VAL A 94 -0.08 8.21 -18.46
CA VAL A 94 -1.20 7.32 -18.76
C VAL A 94 -1.10 6.14 -17.80
N LEU A 95 -2.12 5.95 -16.98
CA LEU A 95 -2.12 4.96 -15.92
C LEU A 95 -3.12 3.86 -16.22
N SER A 96 -2.76 2.64 -15.82
CA SER A 96 -3.68 1.51 -15.84
C SER A 96 -4.86 1.79 -14.89
N PRO A 97 -6.11 1.42 -15.26
CA PRO A 97 -7.27 1.52 -14.38
C PRO A 97 -7.17 0.67 -13.10
N GLN A 98 -6.23 -0.30 -13.06
CA GLN A 98 -5.98 -1.11 -11.88
C GLN A 98 -5.21 -0.35 -10.80
N LEU A 99 -4.64 0.82 -11.13
CA LEU A 99 -3.94 1.68 -10.18
C LEU A 99 -4.92 2.57 -9.41
N PRO A 100 -4.65 2.84 -8.12
CA PRO A 100 -3.48 2.41 -7.36
C PRO A 100 -3.57 0.95 -6.88
N PRO A 101 -2.44 0.27 -6.60
CA PRO A 101 -2.42 -1.12 -6.15
C PRO A 101 -3.13 -1.34 -4.81
N GLU A 102 -3.28 -2.59 -4.38
CA GLU A 102 -3.86 -2.93 -3.08
C GLU A 102 -2.98 -2.46 -1.90
N PHE A 103 -3.51 -2.58 -0.68
CA PHE A 103 -2.73 -2.36 0.53
C PHE A 103 -1.60 -3.38 0.63
N ARG A 104 -0.49 -3.00 1.29
CA ARG A 104 0.62 -3.93 1.55
C ARG A 104 0.17 -5.18 2.33
N SER A 105 -0.73 -4.98 3.28
CA SER A 105 -1.22 -6.01 4.18
C SER A 105 -2.58 -5.60 4.74
N TYR A 106 -3.61 -6.40 4.47
CA TYR A 106 -4.94 -6.19 5.05
C TYR A 106 -4.94 -6.36 6.58
N ASN A 107 -4.02 -7.16 7.13
CA ASN A 107 -3.84 -7.28 8.58
C ASN A 107 -3.38 -5.97 9.23
N GLU A 108 -2.53 -5.18 8.55
CA GLU A 108 -2.12 -3.86 9.05
C GLU A 108 -3.29 -2.87 9.04
N VAL A 109 -4.15 -2.97 8.01
CA VAL A 109 -5.38 -2.17 7.91
C VAL A 109 -6.37 -2.54 9.01
N GLU A 110 -6.61 -3.84 9.23
CA GLU A 110 -7.45 -4.34 10.32
C GLU A 110 -6.99 -3.80 11.69
N VAL A 111 -5.69 -3.93 11.99
CA VAL A 111 -5.13 -3.41 13.24
C VAL A 111 -5.31 -1.90 13.34
N SER A 112 -5.18 -1.18 12.22
CA SER A 112 -5.36 0.27 12.20
C SER A 112 -6.79 0.70 12.47
N LEU A 113 -7.77 -0.01 11.91
CA LEU A 113 -9.20 0.22 12.13
C LEU A 113 -9.60 -0.09 13.58
N LYS A 114 -9.22 -1.28 14.08
CA LYS A 114 -9.56 -1.73 15.44
C LYS A 114 -8.90 -0.90 16.53
N LYS A 115 -7.62 -0.57 16.37
CA LYS A 115 -6.85 0.16 17.41
C LYS A 115 -6.91 1.68 17.23
N LYS A 116 -7.55 2.18 16.17
CA LYS A 116 -7.55 3.60 15.78
C LYS A 116 -6.13 4.18 15.74
N PHE A 117 -5.18 3.38 15.25
CA PHE A 117 -3.75 3.69 15.25
C PHE A 117 -3.11 3.30 13.92
N MET A 118 -2.48 4.27 13.26
CA MET A 118 -1.82 4.03 11.98
C MET A 118 -0.35 3.65 12.19
N SER A 119 0.03 2.45 11.72
CA SER A 119 1.39 1.90 11.85
C SER A 119 2.48 2.80 11.26
N VAL A 120 2.15 3.61 10.25
CA VAL A 120 3.02 4.59 9.60
C VAL A 120 3.68 5.55 10.58
N TYR A 121 2.95 5.93 11.65
CA TYR A 121 3.39 6.89 12.65
C TYR A 121 4.18 6.27 13.81
N SER A 122 4.48 4.96 13.73
CA SER A 122 5.40 4.33 14.67
C SER A 122 6.83 4.86 14.44
N LEU A 123 7.45 5.41 15.49
CA LEU A 123 8.84 5.86 15.41
C LEU A 123 9.80 4.77 15.88
N PRO A 124 10.98 4.64 15.23
CA PRO A 124 12.05 3.83 15.77
C PRO A 124 12.53 4.42 17.11
N LYS A 125 12.92 3.56 18.05
CA LYS A 125 13.41 3.98 19.38
C LYS A 125 14.78 4.68 19.32
N SER A 126 15.55 4.43 18.27
CA SER A 126 16.90 4.96 18.05
C SER A 126 17.06 5.48 16.61
N GLY A 127 18.16 6.17 16.35
CA GLY A 127 18.52 6.68 15.02
C GLY A 127 18.20 8.16 14.78
N PRO A 128 18.37 8.66 13.54
CA PRO A 128 18.25 10.08 13.24
C PRO A 128 16.86 10.65 13.56
N LEU A 129 15.79 9.87 13.41
CA LEU A 129 14.43 10.30 13.75
C LEU A 129 14.20 10.45 15.25
N ALA A 130 14.85 9.62 16.08
CA ALA A 130 14.77 9.76 17.54
C ALA A 130 15.48 11.04 18.01
N ILE A 131 16.64 11.34 17.40
CA ILE A 131 17.33 12.62 17.58
C ILE A 131 16.40 13.75 17.11
N ALA A 132 15.77 13.59 15.95
CA ALA A 132 14.92 14.63 15.40
C ALA A 132 13.72 14.96 16.31
N ARG A 133 13.09 13.94 16.88
CA ARG A 133 12.02 14.10 17.88
C ARG A 133 12.52 14.86 19.10
N LYS A 134 13.70 14.49 19.62
CA LYS A 134 14.28 15.11 20.82
C LYS A 134 14.63 16.59 20.63
N TYR A 135 15.11 16.97 19.46
CA TYR A 135 15.69 18.30 19.23
C TYR A 135 14.85 19.24 18.35
N PHE A 136 13.98 18.73 17.46
CA PHE A 136 13.19 19.58 16.56
C PHE A 136 11.73 19.70 16.98
N SER A 137 11.01 18.59 17.20
CA SER A 137 9.58 18.65 17.52
C SER A 137 8.99 17.31 17.98
N ASP A 138 8.02 17.38 18.89
CA ASP A 138 7.12 16.26 19.22
C ASP A 138 6.16 15.88 18.09
N LYS A 139 6.11 16.65 16.99
CA LYS A 139 5.30 16.36 15.80
C LYS A 139 5.97 15.41 14.80
N ILE A 140 7.23 15.06 15.00
CA ILE A 140 7.98 14.08 14.17
C ILE A 140 7.27 12.72 14.02
N PRO A 141 6.58 12.16 15.04
CA PRO A 141 5.84 10.90 14.87
C PRO A 141 4.74 10.97 13.81
N TYR A 142 4.20 12.16 13.54
CA TYR A 142 3.09 12.38 12.61
C TYR A 142 3.53 12.61 11.16
N LEU A 143 4.83 12.48 10.87
CA LEU A 143 5.34 12.55 9.50
C LEU A 143 4.83 11.34 8.70
N THR A 144 4.37 11.59 7.49
CA THR A 144 4.06 10.49 6.57
C THR A 144 5.33 9.73 6.20
N SER A 145 5.16 8.50 5.75
CA SER A 145 6.18 7.61 5.22
C SER A 145 7.25 8.31 4.33
N THR A 146 6.80 9.09 3.35
CA THR A 146 7.66 9.84 2.40
C THR A 146 8.47 10.92 3.10
N THR A 147 7.77 11.73 3.88
CA THR A 147 8.31 12.86 4.62
C THR A 147 9.33 12.40 5.67
N LYS A 148 9.04 11.29 6.35
CA LYS A 148 9.89 10.67 7.36
C LYS A 148 11.25 10.25 6.78
N GLN A 149 11.27 9.62 5.60
CA GLN A 149 12.53 9.26 4.94
C GLN A 149 13.38 10.49 4.60
N ILE A 150 12.75 11.59 4.19
CA ILE A 150 13.46 12.83 3.87
C ILE A 150 14.02 13.47 5.13
N VAL A 151 13.19 13.59 6.18
CA VAL A 151 13.63 14.12 7.47
C VAL A 151 14.78 13.29 8.04
N GLU A 152 14.69 11.96 7.99
CA GLU A 152 15.77 11.07 8.44
C GLU A 152 17.08 11.32 7.68
N LYS A 153 17.01 11.39 6.34
CA LYS A 153 18.17 11.71 5.50
C LYS A 153 18.72 13.10 5.80
N ASN A 154 17.87 14.10 6.02
CA ASN A 154 18.29 15.47 6.33
C ASN A 154 18.95 15.56 7.70
N VAL A 155 18.44 14.85 8.71
CA VAL A 155 19.03 14.81 10.05
C VAL A 155 20.37 14.10 10.01
N SER A 156 20.45 12.95 9.35
CA SER A 156 21.72 12.22 9.19
C SER A 156 22.77 13.08 8.47
N PHE A 157 22.37 13.75 7.39
CA PHE A 157 23.22 14.66 6.64
C PHE A 157 23.69 15.84 7.50
N THR A 158 22.79 16.45 8.28
CA THR A 158 23.12 17.58 9.17
C THR A 158 24.13 17.17 10.24
N ILE A 159 23.96 15.99 10.85
CA ILE A 159 24.92 15.46 11.84
C ILE A 159 26.29 15.24 11.19
N ARG A 160 26.33 14.67 9.98
CA ARG A 160 27.58 14.46 9.25
C ARG A 160 28.28 15.77 8.91
N ILE A 161 27.52 16.78 8.46
CA ILE A 161 28.08 18.13 8.21
C ILE A 161 28.60 18.74 9.49
N LEU A 162 27.85 18.68 10.59
CA LEU A 162 28.28 19.25 11.86
C LEU A 162 29.60 18.62 12.32
N ASN A 163 29.69 17.30 12.27
CA ASN A 163 30.93 16.57 12.59
C ASN A 163 32.07 16.95 11.63
N PHE A 164 31.76 17.12 10.34
CA PHE A 164 32.73 17.57 9.35
C PHE A 164 33.22 18.99 9.63
N ILE A 165 32.34 19.94 9.96
CA ILE A 165 32.71 21.31 10.32
C ILE A 165 33.58 21.31 11.59
N ILE A 166 33.22 20.52 12.61
CA ILE A 166 34.04 20.36 13.82
C ILE A 166 35.41 19.79 13.46
N PHE A 167 35.46 18.76 12.62
CA PHE A 167 36.71 18.19 12.13
C PHE A 167 37.56 19.24 11.39
N LEU A 168 36.95 20.03 10.50
CA LEU A 168 37.63 21.11 9.79
C LEU A 168 38.17 22.17 10.75
N PHE A 169 37.41 22.54 11.78
CA PHE A 169 37.85 23.49 12.79
C PHE A 169 39.05 22.95 13.58
N VAL A 170 39.01 21.67 13.96
CA VAL A 170 40.13 20.97 14.61
C VAL A 170 41.36 20.94 13.70
N VAL A 171 41.21 20.55 12.42
CA VAL A 171 42.31 20.54 11.45
C VAL A 171 42.89 21.93 11.25
N SER A 172 42.06 22.96 11.12
CA SER A 172 42.51 24.36 11.00
C SER A 172 43.32 24.77 12.22
N PHE A 173 42.82 24.51 13.44
CA PHE A 173 43.51 24.82 14.69
C PHE A 173 44.87 24.10 14.79
N PHE A 174 44.91 22.81 14.46
CA PHE A 174 46.16 22.05 14.42
C PHE A 174 47.11 22.58 13.34
N SER A 175 46.61 22.99 12.18
CA SER A 175 47.44 23.54 11.10
C SER A 175 48.08 24.87 11.48
N ASP A 176 47.37 25.74 12.20
CA ASP A 176 47.92 26.99 12.72
C ASP A 176 48.93 26.75 13.86
N PHE A 177 48.68 25.75 14.71
CA PHE A 177 49.63 25.32 15.73
C PHE A 177 50.92 24.73 15.13
N ILE A 178 50.78 23.90 14.09
CA ILE A 178 51.91 23.34 13.33
C ILE A 178 52.67 24.48 12.66
N LYS A 179 51.98 25.43 12.01
CA LYS A 179 52.60 26.62 11.43
C LYS A 179 53.40 27.40 12.46
N LEU A 180 52.85 27.68 13.64
CA LEU A 180 53.55 28.43 14.67
C LEU A 180 54.83 27.72 15.14
N LYS A 181 54.86 26.38 15.10
CA LYS A 181 56.05 25.58 15.43
C LYS A 181 57.01 25.32 14.25
N LEU A 182 56.52 25.25 13.02
CA LEU A 182 57.32 24.95 11.82
C LEU A 182 57.77 26.19 11.05
N SER A 183 57.09 27.35 11.19
CA SER A 183 57.45 28.59 10.51
C SER A 183 58.79 29.16 10.97
N GLU A 184 59.36 28.66 12.07
CA GLU A 184 60.75 28.94 12.44
C GLU A 184 61.74 28.29 11.45
N ASN A 185 61.35 27.28 10.66
CA ASN A 185 62.27 26.52 9.80
C ASN A 185 61.81 26.25 8.34
N LEU A 186 60.51 26.37 8.00
CA LEU A 186 60.01 26.08 6.65
C LEU A 186 58.96 27.09 6.16
N SER A 187 59.18 27.65 4.95
CA SER A 187 58.27 28.57 4.27
C SER A 187 57.05 27.84 3.71
N VAL A 188 56.00 27.65 4.52
CA VAL A 188 54.74 27.05 4.04
C VAL A 188 53.97 28.08 3.18
N PRO A 189 53.56 27.76 1.94
CA PRO A 189 52.80 28.67 1.09
C PRO A 189 51.44 29.04 1.71
N GLU A 190 51.08 30.33 1.67
CA GLU A 190 49.80 30.86 2.18
C GLU A 190 48.56 30.25 1.51
N SER A 191 48.70 29.71 0.29
CA SER A 191 47.63 29.07 -0.48
C SER A 191 47.12 27.77 0.15
N PHE A 192 47.95 27.08 0.94
CA PHE A 192 47.56 25.81 1.59
C PHE A 192 46.58 26.00 2.76
N LEU A 193 46.41 27.25 3.24
CA LEU A 193 45.73 27.57 4.49
C LEU A 193 44.57 28.55 4.35
N SER A 194 44.40 29.14 3.17
CA SER A 194 43.16 29.81 2.82
C SER A 194 42.11 28.74 2.52
N PHE A 195 41.56 28.17 3.59
CA PHE A 195 40.38 27.32 3.50
C PHE A 195 39.37 28.04 2.61
N PRO A 196 38.86 27.44 1.52
CA PRO A 196 38.01 28.18 0.60
C PRO A 196 36.76 28.60 1.37
N ILE A 197 36.68 29.88 1.74
CA ILE A 197 35.58 30.44 2.52
C ILE A 197 34.26 30.13 1.82
N LEU A 198 34.27 30.18 0.49
CA LEU A 198 33.16 29.75 -0.37
C LEU A 198 32.75 28.29 -0.11
N PHE A 199 33.71 27.37 0.04
CA PHE A 199 33.42 25.98 0.39
C PHE A 199 32.62 25.83 1.67
N THR A 200 33.08 26.48 2.73
CA THR A 200 32.40 26.49 4.02
C THR A 200 31.03 27.14 3.92
N ILE A 201 30.90 28.28 3.23
CA ILE A 201 29.62 28.97 3.02
C ILE A 201 28.61 28.05 2.33
N PHE A 202 29.00 27.39 1.23
CA PHE A 202 28.10 26.49 0.50
C PHE A 202 27.67 25.29 1.35
N ILE A 203 28.57 24.69 2.15
CA ILE A 203 28.19 23.61 3.07
C ILE A 203 27.21 24.10 4.14
N ILE A 204 27.44 25.29 4.70
CA ILE A 204 26.53 25.91 5.67
C ILE A 204 25.16 26.16 5.04
N VAL A 205 25.10 26.72 3.83
CA VAL A 205 23.85 26.92 3.08
C VAL A 205 23.13 25.59 2.87
N ALA A 206 23.84 24.53 2.46
CA ALA A 206 23.24 23.21 2.32
C ALA A 206 22.67 22.71 3.65
N ALA A 207 23.38 22.88 4.76
CA ALA A 207 22.90 22.50 6.09
C ALA A 207 21.65 23.29 6.50
N ILE A 208 21.63 24.61 6.28
CA ILE A 208 20.47 25.48 6.55
C ILE A 208 19.26 25.03 5.74
N VAL A 209 19.42 24.75 4.45
CA VAL A 209 18.32 24.25 3.60
C VAL A 209 17.79 22.92 4.11
N ASN A 210 18.66 22.00 4.54
CA ASN A 210 18.24 20.72 5.13
C ASN A 210 17.50 20.91 6.45
N ILE A 211 18.01 21.74 7.35
CA ILE A 211 17.33 22.03 8.64
C ILE A 211 15.99 22.72 8.40
N GLY A 212 15.96 23.77 7.59
CA GLY A 212 14.75 24.50 7.24
C GLY A 212 13.69 23.60 6.61
N SER A 213 14.13 22.66 5.76
CA SER A 213 13.21 21.69 5.17
C SER A 213 12.57 20.74 6.20
N ILE A 214 13.27 20.38 7.29
CA ILE A 214 12.69 19.56 8.36
C ILE A 214 11.50 20.30 8.96
N PHE A 215 11.66 21.57 9.32
CA PHE A 215 10.60 22.38 9.91
C PHE A 215 9.43 22.59 8.96
N TYR A 216 9.68 22.83 7.68
CA TYR A 216 8.63 23.03 6.69
C TYR A 216 7.81 21.75 6.43
N LEU A 217 8.46 20.60 6.56
CA LEU A 217 7.84 19.29 6.37
C LEU A 217 7.08 18.78 7.61
N LEU A 218 7.20 19.45 8.76
CA LEU A 218 6.45 19.07 9.95
C LEU A 218 4.94 19.26 9.70
N PRO A 219 4.12 18.26 10.05
CA PRO A 219 2.69 18.38 9.90
C PRO A 219 2.16 19.46 10.85
N GLN A 220 1.23 20.28 10.37
CA GLN A 220 0.64 21.35 11.19
C GLN A 220 -0.32 20.78 12.24
N SER A 221 -1.07 19.75 11.89
CA SER A 221 -2.05 19.05 12.74
C SER A 221 -1.70 17.57 12.91
N SER A 222 -2.14 16.96 14.01
CA SER A 222 -2.11 15.52 14.16
C SER A 222 -3.06 14.86 13.13
N PRO A 223 -2.70 13.69 12.60
CA PRO A 223 -3.55 12.94 11.69
C PRO A 223 -4.80 12.49 12.45
N LYS A 224 -5.97 12.64 11.83
CA LYS A 224 -7.22 12.13 12.39
C LYS A 224 -7.24 10.60 12.25
N ALA A 225 -7.69 9.95 13.31
CA ALA A 225 -7.83 8.50 13.41
C ALA A 225 -9.26 8.13 13.82
N ASP A 226 -10.24 8.78 13.19
CA ASP A 226 -11.64 8.61 13.55
C ASP A 226 -12.26 7.48 12.74
N VAL A 227 -12.77 6.47 13.44
CA VAL A 227 -13.32 5.24 12.86
C VAL A 227 -14.66 5.00 13.54
N ASP A 228 -15.69 4.85 12.72
CA ASP A 228 -17.01 4.46 13.21
C ASP A 228 -17.01 2.96 13.49
N GLU A 229 -17.34 2.60 14.73
CA GLU A 229 -17.45 1.22 15.18
C GLU A 229 -18.89 0.97 15.61
N SER A 230 -19.51 -0.07 15.07
CA SER A 230 -20.81 -0.53 15.55
C SER A 230 -20.83 -2.05 15.69
N ILE A 231 -21.63 -2.55 16.62
CA ILE A 231 -21.77 -3.98 16.88
C ILE A 231 -23.24 -4.36 16.76
N TYR A 232 -23.53 -5.36 15.94
CA TYR A 232 -24.87 -5.91 15.77
C TYR A 232 -24.91 -7.34 16.28
N SER A 233 -25.99 -7.68 17.00
CA SER A 233 -26.31 -9.05 17.34
C SER A 233 -27.49 -9.50 16.50
N ILE A 234 -27.27 -10.53 15.70
CA ILE A 234 -28.25 -11.14 14.82
C ILE A 234 -28.62 -12.48 15.42
N LYS A 235 -29.92 -12.72 15.59
CA LYS A 235 -30.46 -13.97 16.16
C LYS A 235 -31.51 -14.56 15.23
N GLY A 236 -31.47 -15.87 15.04
CA GLY A 236 -32.43 -16.62 14.24
C GLY A 236 -32.40 -16.27 12.75
N ALA A 237 -31.27 -15.76 12.24
CA ALA A 237 -31.13 -15.45 10.83
C ALA A 237 -30.93 -16.71 9.99
N GLY A 238 -31.00 -16.55 8.66
CA GLY A 238 -30.80 -17.62 7.69
C GLY A 238 -29.38 -18.17 7.64
N ASP A 239 -29.03 -18.74 6.49
CA ASP A 239 -27.69 -19.26 6.25
C ASP A 239 -26.64 -18.11 6.31
N PRO A 240 -25.64 -18.19 7.21
CA PRO A 240 -24.63 -17.13 7.34
C PRO A 240 -23.76 -16.96 6.09
N PHE A 241 -23.72 -17.94 5.19
CA PHE A 241 -23.01 -17.80 3.91
C PHE A 241 -23.74 -16.87 2.92
N VAL A 242 -25.06 -16.70 3.05
CA VAL A 242 -25.86 -15.78 2.22
C VAL A 242 -25.60 -14.32 2.62
N PHE A 243 -25.32 -14.07 3.90
CA PHE A 243 -24.97 -12.73 4.41
C PHE A 243 -23.86 -12.07 3.59
N ASN A 244 -22.86 -12.84 3.17
CA ASN A 244 -21.76 -12.34 2.35
C ASN A 244 -22.24 -11.75 1.02
N SER A 245 -23.20 -12.41 0.37
CA SER A 245 -23.73 -11.98 -0.92
C SER A 245 -24.62 -10.75 -0.77
N GLU A 246 -25.42 -10.69 0.30
CA GLU A 246 -26.27 -9.53 0.59
C GLU A 246 -25.45 -8.27 0.93
N VAL A 247 -24.38 -8.42 1.71
CA VAL A 247 -23.45 -7.32 1.98
C VAL A 247 -22.80 -6.84 0.68
N GLU A 248 -22.34 -7.74 -0.18
CA GLU A 248 -21.76 -7.37 -1.47
C GLU A 248 -22.75 -6.63 -2.38
N GLU A 249 -24.00 -7.10 -2.43
CA GLU A 249 -25.07 -6.49 -3.21
C GLU A 249 -25.43 -5.09 -2.68
N ALA A 250 -25.57 -4.94 -1.36
CA ALA A 250 -25.84 -3.64 -0.74
C ALA A 250 -24.71 -2.64 -1.02
N LEU A 251 -23.45 -3.08 -0.93
CA LEU A 251 -22.28 -2.23 -1.13
C LEU A 251 -22.03 -1.86 -2.59
N VAL A 252 -22.79 -2.40 -3.55
CA VAL A 252 -22.80 -1.89 -4.93
C VAL A 252 -23.12 -0.40 -4.95
N LYS A 253 -23.97 0.09 -4.05
CA LYS A 253 -24.35 1.51 -3.94
C LYS A 253 -23.21 2.42 -3.48
N VAL A 254 -22.15 1.87 -2.88
CA VAL A 254 -20.97 2.60 -2.37
C VAL A 254 -19.87 2.70 -3.43
N ARG A 255 -20.06 2.09 -4.61
CA ARG A 255 -19.08 2.08 -5.69
C ARG A 255 -18.81 3.49 -6.20
N ASN A 256 -17.53 3.74 -6.49
CA ASN A 256 -17.12 4.94 -7.19
C ASN A 256 -17.39 4.77 -8.69
N LYS A 257 -18.50 5.35 -9.15
CA LYS A 257 -18.99 5.21 -10.54
C LYS A 257 -19.20 3.73 -10.88
N ASP A 258 -18.85 3.31 -12.08
CA ASP A 258 -19.04 1.94 -12.57
C ASP A 258 -17.90 0.98 -12.17
N ILE A 259 -16.98 1.40 -11.30
CA ILE A 259 -15.82 0.59 -10.92
C ILE A 259 -16.21 -0.31 -9.72
N PRO A 260 -16.01 -1.63 -9.80
CA PRO A 260 -16.34 -2.53 -8.70
C PRO A 260 -15.49 -2.25 -7.46
N ASN A 261 -16.06 -2.52 -6.29
CA ASN A 261 -15.34 -2.49 -5.03
C ASN A 261 -14.33 -3.64 -4.97
N ARG A 262 -13.21 -3.41 -4.29
CA ARG A 262 -12.24 -4.43 -3.92
C ARG A 262 -12.75 -5.14 -2.68
N ILE A 263 -12.87 -6.45 -2.77
CA ILE A 263 -13.42 -7.27 -1.69
C ILE A 263 -12.39 -8.34 -1.35
N PHE A 264 -11.97 -8.37 -0.08
CA PHE A 264 -11.13 -9.39 0.49
C PHE A 264 -11.92 -10.14 1.56
N LYS A 265 -11.94 -11.46 1.45
CA LYS A 265 -12.65 -12.35 2.36
C LYS A 265 -11.65 -13.31 2.97
N GLU A 266 -11.71 -13.46 4.29
CA GLU A 266 -10.90 -14.41 5.02
C GLU A 266 -11.77 -15.13 6.06
N GLY A 267 -11.59 -16.44 6.22
CA GLY A 267 -12.46 -17.25 7.06
C GLY A 267 -13.74 -17.67 6.35
N PHE A 268 -14.77 -18.01 7.12
CA PHE A 268 -16.00 -18.74 6.73
C PHE A 268 -15.89 -20.26 6.57
N ASP A 269 -14.74 -20.86 6.89
CA ASP A 269 -14.66 -22.32 6.95
C ASP A 269 -15.48 -22.87 8.13
N GLU A 270 -16.31 -23.90 7.89
CA GLU A 270 -17.04 -24.60 8.95
C GLU A 270 -16.05 -25.25 9.91
N LYS A 271 -15.94 -24.72 11.15
CA LYS A 271 -15.23 -25.46 12.21
C LYS A 271 -16.17 -26.53 12.73
N SER A 272 -16.07 -27.73 12.16
CA SER A 272 -16.80 -28.93 12.56
C SER A 272 -16.49 -29.28 14.02
N GLY A 273 -17.40 -28.94 14.93
CA GLY A 273 -17.26 -29.17 16.35
C GLY A 273 -18.46 -29.94 16.91
N GLY A 274 -18.39 -31.27 16.86
CA GLY A 274 -19.03 -32.16 17.85
C GLY A 274 -20.37 -32.81 17.47
N VAL A 275 -21.22 -32.21 16.64
CA VAL A 275 -22.51 -32.80 16.20
C VAL A 275 -22.69 -32.52 14.71
N GLN A 276 -23.14 -33.51 13.93
CA GLN A 276 -23.19 -33.49 12.45
C GLN A 276 -23.87 -32.25 11.82
N ASP A 277 -24.66 -31.50 12.59
CA ASP A 277 -25.52 -30.40 12.11
C ASP A 277 -25.31 -29.06 12.82
N THR A 278 -24.33 -28.90 13.73
CA THR A 278 -24.04 -27.61 14.37
C THR A 278 -22.57 -27.22 14.20
N GLY A 279 -22.34 -25.93 13.92
CA GLY A 279 -21.00 -25.43 13.63
C GLY A 279 -20.77 -24.04 14.20
N LYS A 280 -19.50 -23.72 14.47
CA LYS A 280 -19.06 -22.34 14.71
C LYS A 280 -18.39 -21.81 13.46
N PHE A 281 -18.58 -20.54 13.19
CA PHE A 281 -17.94 -19.85 12.08
C PHE A 281 -17.35 -18.53 12.54
N ASN A 282 -16.24 -18.16 11.92
CA ASN A 282 -15.63 -16.85 12.04
C ASN A 282 -15.23 -16.42 10.62
N GLY A 283 -15.65 -15.23 10.23
CA GLY A 283 -15.39 -14.66 8.93
C GLY A 283 -15.04 -13.19 9.03
N LYS A 284 -14.15 -12.74 8.16
CA LYS A 284 -13.78 -11.35 7.98
C LYS A 284 -14.08 -10.95 6.54
N ILE A 285 -14.71 -9.80 6.39
CA ILE A 285 -14.96 -9.19 5.07
C ILE A 285 -14.36 -7.80 5.10
N PHE A 286 -13.46 -7.54 4.17
CA PHE A 286 -12.90 -6.22 3.92
C PHE A 286 -13.40 -5.74 2.56
N VAL A 287 -14.02 -4.57 2.53
CA VAL A 287 -14.50 -3.93 1.31
C VAL A 287 -13.90 -2.54 1.20
N GLU A 288 -13.29 -2.25 0.07
CA GLU A 288 -12.76 -0.94 -0.29
C GLU A 288 -13.38 -0.50 -1.61
N ASN A 289 -13.94 0.71 -1.66
CA ASN A 289 -14.33 1.29 -2.94
C ASN A 289 -13.09 1.72 -3.75
N HIS A 290 -13.22 1.81 -5.07
CA HIS A 290 -12.06 2.09 -5.91
C HIS A 290 -11.41 3.44 -5.54
N PRO A 291 -10.11 3.48 -5.20
CA PRO A 291 -9.49 4.69 -4.68
C PRO A 291 -9.46 5.83 -5.69
N ILE A 292 -9.77 7.04 -5.25
CA ILE A 292 -9.78 8.24 -6.09
C ILE A 292 -8.55 9.08 -5.79
N TYR A 293 -7.84 9.52 -6.83
CA TYR A 293 -6.69 10.42 -6.68
C TYR A 293 -7.11 11.77 -6.11
N VAL A 294 -6.41 12.21 -5.08
CA VAL A 294 -6.59 13.53 -4.47
C VAL A 294 -5.40 14.41 -4.84
N PRO A 295 -5.60 15.50 -5.59
CA PRO A 295 -4.54 16.46 -5.85
C PRO A 295 -4.13 17.08 -4.52
N PHE A 296 -2.85 16.97 -4.17
CA PHE A 296 -2.30 17.65 -3.00
C PHE A 296 -1.34 18.74 -3.45
N ASN A 297 -1.33 19.85 -2.70
CA ASN A 297 -0.40 20.93 -2.94
C ASN A 297 1.02 20.42 -2.62
N ILE A 298 1.84 20.34 -3.66
CA ILE A 298 3.25 19.99 -3.52
C ILE A 298 3.91 21.03 -2.60
N PRO A 299 4.52 20.60 -1.48
CA PRO A 299 5.13 21.51 -0.53
C PRO A 299 6.17 22.43 -1.20
N GLN A 300 6.20 23.72 -0.84
CA GLN A 300 7.12 24.69 -1.47
C GLN A 300 8.59 24.28 -1.33
N VAL A 301 8.93 23.53 -0.27
CA VAL A 301 10.27 22.98 -0.04
C VAL A 301 10.80 22.10 -1.18
N VAL A 302 9.91 21.50 -1.97
CA VAL A 302 10.28 20.73 -3.16
C VAL A 302 10.97 21.62 -4.19
N TYR A 303 10.47 22.83 -4.40
CA TYR A 303 11.09 23.80 -5.31
C TYR A 303 12.42 24.32 -4.75
N PHE A 304 12.56 24.46 -3.43
CA PHE A 304 13.86 24.76 -2.83
C PHE A 304 14.87 23.64 -3.09
N PHE A 305 14.48 22.37 -2.95
CA PHE A 305 15.36 21.26 -3.31
C PHE A 305 15.73 21.25 -4.80
N LEU A 306 14.81 21.62 -5.70
CA LEU A 306 15.14 21.77 -7.12
C LEU A 306 16.16 22.88 -7.37
N VAL A 307 15.93 24.07 -6.82
CA VAL A 307 16.79 25.24 -7.05
C VAL A 307 18.18 25.03 -6.45
N PHE A 308 18.26 24.62 -5.18
CA PHE A 308 19.55 24.34 -4.56
C PHE A 308 20.21 23.12 -5.20
N GLY A 309 19.45 22.07 -5.53
CA GLY A 309 19.95 20.92 -6.28
C GLY A 309 20.63 21.34 -7.59
N PHE A 310 19.98 22.22 -8.37
CA PHE A 310 20.54 22.80 -9.59
C PHE A 310 21.85 23.54 -9.31
N VAL A 311 21.84 24.51 -8.38
CA VAL A 311 23.01 25.35 -8.08
C VAL A 311 24.21 24.51 -7.63
N PHE A 312 24.02 23.61 -6.67
CA PHE A 312 25.10 22.75 -6.16
C PHE A 312 25.64 21.80 -7.23
N LEU A 313 24.76 21.23 -8.05
CA LEU A 313 25.18 20.30 -9.09
C LEU A 313 25.96 21.01 -10.20
N ILE A 314 25.43 22.12 -10.72
CA ILE A 314 26.13 22.89 -11.76
C ILE A 314 27.47 23.41 -11.24
N TYR A 315 27.50 23.96 -10.03
CA TYR A 315 28.75 24.45 -9.44
C TYR A 315 29.75 23.33 -9.18
N GLY A 316 29.28 22.16 -8.71
CA GLY A 316 30.12 20.98 -8.52
C GLY A 316 30.74 20.49 -9.82
N VAL A 317 29.93 20.33 -10.87
CA VAL A 317 30.40 19.92 -12.20
C VAL A 317 31.34 20.97 -12.79
N TYR A 318 30.98 22.26 -12.70
CA TYR A 318 31.84 23.35 -13.13
C TYR A 318 33.21 23.31 -12.43
N THR A 319 33.24 23.06 -11.12
CA THR A 319 34.50 22.96 -10.35
C THR A 319 35.33 21.77 -10.81
N LEU A 320 34.70 20.62 -11.06
CA LEU A 320 35.39 19.43 -11.58
C LEU A 320 35.98 19.64 -12.97
N LEU A 321 35.29 20.36 -13.84
CA LEU A 321 35.70 20.55 -15.23
C LEU A 321 36.71 21.70 -15.40
N ASN A 322 36.65 22.76 -14.59
CA ASN A 322 37.51 23.92 -14.76
C ASN A 322 38.86 23.84 -14.06
N PHE A 323 39.28 22.65 -13.63
CA PHE A 323 40.65 22.48 -13.18
C PHE A 323 41.62 22.54 -14.38
N THR A 324 42.49 23.53 -14.40
CA THR A 324 43.60 23.65 -15.35
C THR A 324 44.92 23.66 -14.59
N PRO A 325 45.77 22.63 -14.71
CA PRO A 325 47.10 22.67 -14.13
C PRO A 325 47.89 23.81 -14.77
N SER A 326 48.45 24.71 -13.98
CA SER A 326 49.26 25.82 -14.52
C SER A 326 50.55 25.24 -15.13
N SER A 327 50.81 25.51 -16.41
CA SER A 327 51.96 24.97 -17.15
C SER A 327 53.33 25.48 -16.69
N ASN A 328 53.39 26.48 -15.81
CA ASN A 328 54.60 27.29 -15.59
C ASN A 328 55.38 26.93 -14.32
N VAL A 329 55.20 25.77 -13.69
CA VAL A 329 55.92 25.48 -12.45
C VAL A 329 56.39 24.03 -12.31
N ILE A 330 57.69 23.81 -12.48
CA ILE A 330 58.22 22.45 -12.72
C ILE A 330 59.05 21.87 -11.56
N ASN A 331 59.65 22.62 -10.61
CA ASN A 331 60.63 21.97 -9.70
C ASN A 331 60.28 21.86 -8.21
N GLU A 332 59.45 22.74 -7.62
CA GLU A 332 59.04 22.62 -6.20
C GLU A 332 57.51 22.74 -5.99
N LYS A 333 56.75 23.14 -7.02
CA LYS A 333 55.29 23.31 -6.92
C LYS A 333 54.47 22.16 -7.51
N GLU A 334 55.10 21.06 -7.94
CA GLU A 334 54.37 19.88 -8.43
C GLU A 334 53.50 19.25 -7.33
N ILE A 335 54.05 19.09 -6.12
CA ILE A 335 53.31 18.57 -4.95
C ILE A 335 52.12 19.48 -4.63
N LEU A 336 52.32 20.79 -4.62
CA LEU A 336 51.27 21.78 -4.36
C LEU A 336 50.18 21.72 -5.44
N SER A 337 50.56 21.65 -6.71
CA SER A 337 49.61 21.54 -7.83
C SER A 337 48.81 20.23 -7.80
N THR A 338 49.42 19.14 -7.33
CA THR A 338 48.75 17.85 -7.12
C THR A 338 47.74 17.93 -5.99
N LEU A 339 48.10 18.58 -4.88
CA LEU A 339 47.19 18.78 -3.76
C LEU A 339 46.02 19.70 -4.14
N ASP A 340 46.27 20.77 -4.90
CA ASP A 340 45.22 21.65 -5.42
C ASP A 340 44.26 20.91 -6.37
N PHE A 341 44.78 20.02 -7.22
CA PHE A 341 43.96 19.15 -8.07
C PHE A 341 43.06 18.24 -7.25
N LEU A 342 43.65 17.49 -6.31
CA LEU A 342 42.92 16.57 -5.45
C LEU A 342 41.87 17.29 -4.61
N TRP A 343 42.19 18.49 -4.13
CA TRP A 343 41.26 19.34 -3.40
C TRP A 343 40.09 19.83 -4.25
N THR A 344 40.37 20.31 -5.46
CA THR A 344 39.34 20.73 -6.43
C THR A 344 38.42 19.56 -6.79
N LEU A 345 39.00 18.39 -7.02
CA LEU A 345 38.26 17.15 -7.29
C LEU A 345 37.36 16.80 -6.10
N PHE A 346 37.89 16.83 -4.88
CA PHE A 346 37.15 16.54 -3.66
C PHE A 346 35.95 17.51 -3.47
N ILE A 347 36.18 18.81 -3.61
CA ILE A 347 35.13 19.84 -3.53
C ILE A 347 34.05 19.61 -4.57
N GLY A 348 34.45 19.43 -5.83
CA GLY A 348 33.54 19.23 -6.94
C GLY A 348 32.68 17.98 -6.78
N ILE A 349 33.25 16.88 -6.27
CA ILE A 349 32.51 15.66 -5.92
C ILE A 349 31.52 15.93 -4.78
N ILE A 350 31.92 16.61 -3.71
CA ILE A 350 31.02 16.92 -2.58
C ILE A 350 29.81 17.72 -3.05
N TYR A 351 30.01 18.80 -3.79
CA TYR A 351 28.91 19.63 -4.27
C TYR A 351 27.99 18.89 -5.22
N SER A 352 28.56 18.11 -6.14
CA SER A 352 27.78 17.29 -7.06
C SER A 352 26.90 16.30 -6.28
N ASN A 353 27.45 15.64 -5.25
CA ASN A 353 26.69 14.71 -4.40
C ASN A 353 25.59 15.42 -3.59
N ILE A 354 25.85 16.61 -3.06
CA ILE A 354 24.84 17.42 -2.36
C ILE A 354 23.71 17.79 -3.33
N GLY A 355 24.04 18.26 -4.53
CA GLY A 355 23.08 18.61 -5.58
C GLY A 355 22.20 17.43 -5.99
N LEU A 356 22.82 16.27 -6.28
CA LEU A 356 22.11 15.02 -6.56
C LEU A 356 21.21 14.58 -5.40
N GLY A 357 21.67 14.76 -4.16
CA GLY A 357 20.91 14.47 -2.96
C GLY A 357 19.64 15.31 -2.85
N PHE A 358 19.70 16.60 -3.20
CA PHE A 358 18.50 17.45 -3.26
C PHE A 358 17.55 17.05 -4.39
N PHE A 359 18.06 16.74 -5.59
CA PHE A 359 17.21 16.22 -6.67
C PHE A 359 16.51 14.91 -6.29
N ALA A 360 17.18 14.01 -5.58
CA ALA A 360 16.58 12.76 -5.11
C ALA A 360 15.42 13.00 -4.12
N LYS A 361 15.56 13.99 -3.22
CA LYS A 361 14.49 14.39 -2.28
C LYS A 361 13.32 15.03 -3.00
N ALA A 362 13.59 15.93 -3.95
CA ALA A 362 12.55 16.54 -4.78
C ALA A 362 11.76 15.46 -5.55
N HIS A 363 12.46 14.53 -6.19
CA HIS A 363 11.84 13.41 -6.91
C HIS A 363 10.92 12.57 -6.00
N LEU A 364 11.35 12.27 -4.78
CA LEU A 364 10.55 11.49 -3.83
C LEU A 364 9.25 12.23 -3.45
N LEU A 365 9.30 13.55 -3.27
CA LEU A 365 8.12 14.36 -2.96
C LEU A 365 7.18 14.52 -4.16
N PHE A 366 7.71 14.70 -5.38
CA PHE A 366 6.88 14.71 -6.58
C PHE A 366 6.27 13.34 -6.89
N GLY A 367 6.95 12.25 -6.51
CA GLY A 367 6.46 10.88 -6.71
C GLY A 367 5.46 10.42 -5.66
N THR A 368 5.16 11.25 -4.67
CA THR A 368 4.13 10.94 -3.68
C THR A 368 2.76 11.09 -4.33
N PHE A 369 1.89 10.09 -4.17
CA PHE A 369 0.49 10.15 -4.62
C PHE A 369 -0.44 9.89 -3.45
N ARG A 370 -1.57 10.58 -3.41
CA ARG A 370 -2.59 10.42 -2.37
C ARG A 370 -3.91 9.99 -2.96
N PHE A 371 -4.58 9.10 -2.26
CA PHE A 371 -5.87 8.57 -2.67
C PHE A 371 -6.83 8.50 -1.50
N GLU A 372 -8.09 8.78 -1.77
CA GLU A 372 -9.20 8.59 -0.84
C GLU A 372 -10.01 7.35 -1.23
N SER A 373 -10.36 6.55 -0.24
CA SER A 373 -11.29 5.42 -0.38
C SER A 373 -12.11 5.24 0.89
N ILE A 374 -13.30 4.68 0.74
CA ILE A 374 -14.15 4.21 1.83
C ILE A 374 -13.73 2.78 2.14
N LEU A 375 -13.33 2.55 3.38
CA LEU A 375 -12.97 1.24 3.91
C LEU A 375 -14.07 0.75 4.84
N ILE A 376 -14.50 -0.48 4.60
CA ILE A 376 -15.48 -1.19 5.41
C ILE A 376 -14.82 -2.50 5.83
N PHE A 377 -14.74 -2.73 7.13
CA PHE A 377 -14.25 -3.98 7.69
C PHE A 377 -15.32 -4.58 8.59
N LEU A 378 -15.68 -5.83 8.29
CA LEU A 378 -16.63 -6.62 9.04
C LEU A 378 -15.91 -7.81 9.66
N GLU A 379 -16.10 -8.00 10.96
CA GLU A 379 -15.73 -9.21 11.66
C GLU A 379 -16.99 -9.89 12.16
N ILE A 380 -17.18 -11.13 11.75
CA ILE A 380 -18.39 -11.91 11.96
C ILE A 380 -18.00 -13.15 12.77
N GLU A 381 -18.64 -13.33 13.92
CA GLU A 381 -18.42 -14.48 14.78
C GLU A 381 -19.75 -15.04 15.25
N GLY A 382 -19.95 -16.34 15.10
CA GLY A 382 -21.16 -16.98 15.59
C GLY A 382 -21.22 -18.47 15.40
N SER A 383 -22.44 -18.98 15.52
CA SER A 383 -22.77 -20.38 15.36
C SER A 383 -23.99 -20.56 14.47
N PHE A 384 -24.03 -21.67 13.75
CA PHE A 384 -25.19 -22.10 13.00
C PHE A 384 -25.63 -23.50 13.43
N GLY A 385 -26.93 -23.74 13.31
CA GLY A 385 -27.53 -25.06 13.45
C GLY A 385 -28.33 -25.38 12.20
N ARG A 386 -28.14 -26.58 11.68
CA ARG A 386 -28.94 -27.18 10.62
C ARG A 386 -30.02 -28.03 11.26
N SER A 387 -31.22 -27.94 10.74
CA SER A 387 -32.35 -28.77 11.14
C SER A 387 -32.96 -29.35 9.88
N GLU A 388 -32.85 -30.67 9.72
CA GLU A 388 -33.56 -31.37 8.65
C GLU A 388 -35.02 -31.56 9.06
N ILE A 389 -35.95 -30.90 8.37
CA ILE A 389 -37.37 -31.18 8.47
C ILE A 389 -37.69 -32.24 7.43
N ARG A 390 -38.00 -33.45 7.89
CA ARG A 390 -38.45 -34.57 7.06
C ARG A 390 -39.97 -34.67 7.16
N ALA A 391 -40.66 -34.52 6.05
CA ALA A 391 -42.11 -34.67 5.95
C ALA A 391 -42.45 -35.80 4.97
N GLY A 392 -43.40 -36.66 5.33
CA GLY A 392 -43.97 -37.68 4.41
C GLY A 392 -43.54 -39.14 4.62
N LYS A 393 -42.78 -39.50 5.66
CA LYS A 393 -42.34 -40.89 5.83
C LYS A 393 -43.42 -41.78 6.46
N ALA A 394 -44.30 -42.37 5.65
CA ALA A 394 -45.10 -43.53 6.06
C ALA A 394 -44.29 -44.83 5.89
N ILE A 395 -44.63 -45.88 6.65
CA ILE A 395 -43.87 -47.15 6.72
C ILE A 395 -43.60 -47.79 5.33
N ASN A 396 -44.44 -47.51 4.32
CA ASN A 396 -44.34 -48.04 2.96
C ASN A 396 -44.27 -46.98 1.84
N ASP A 397 -44.13 -45.68 2.16
CA ASP A 397 -44.15 -44.61 1.15
C ASP A 397 -42.73 -44.13 0.80
N SER A 398 -42.45 -43.98 -0.49
CA SER A 398 -41.14 -43.63 -1.04
C SER A 398 -40.92 -42.12 -1.22
N PHE A 399 -41.94 -41.30 -0.94
CA PHE A 399 -41.84 -39.84 -1.05
C PHE A 399 -41.46 -39.19 0.29
N GLU A 400 -40.15 -39.05 0.53
CA GLU A 400 -39.60 -38.22 1.63
C GLU A 400 -39.28 -36.83 1.09
N SER A 401 -40.01 -35.80 1.56
CA SER A 401 -39.59 -34.41 1.35
C SER A 401 -38.66 -34.01 2.49
N ARG A 402 -37.42 -33.67 2.14
CA ARG A 402 -36.40 -33.17 3.08
C ARG A 402 -36.12 -31.70 2.80
N ASN A 403 -36.36 -30.86 3.79
CA ASN A 403 -35.93 -29.46 3.75
C ASN A 403 -34.93 -29.20 4.88
N THR A 404 -33.73 -28.73 4.54
CA THR A 404 -32.70 -28.40 5.52
C THR A 404 -32.80 -26.92 5.83
N VAL A 405 -33.22 -26.62 7.06
CA VAL A 405 -33.30 -25.26 7.57
C VAL A 405 -32.01 -24.95 8.31
N VAL A 406 -31.27 -23.94 7.85
CA VAL A 406 -30.10 -23.41 8.56
C VAL A 406 -30.53 -22.17 9.34
N ARG A 407 -30.25 -22.17 10.65
CA ARG A 407 -30.41 -21.01 11.53
C ARG A 407 -29.06 -20.58 12.05
N SER A 408 -28.81 -19.28 12.08
CA SER A 408 -27.59 -18.73 12.64
C SER A 408 -27.84 -17.64 13.65
N ASP A 409 -27.01 -17.66 14.69
CA ASP A 409 -26.88 -16.63 15.70
C ASP A 409 -25.43 -16.13 15.66
N PHE A 410 -25.25 -14.86 15.36
CA PHE A 410 -23.91 -14.29 15.22
C PHE A 410 -23.85 -12.81 15.56
N GLN A 411 -22.63 -12.34 15.81
CA GLN A 411 -22.32 -10.93 16.01
C GLN A 411 -21.56 -10.40 14.80
N VAL A 412 -21.91 -9.19 14.37
CA VAL A 412 -21.20 -8.45 13.32
C VAL A 412 -20.59 -7.21 13.96
N LYS A 413 -19.27 -7.14 14.01
CA LYS A 413 -18.54 -5.92 14.34
C LYS A 413 -18.20 -5.23 13.03
N GLN A 414 -18.67 -4.00 12.86
CA GLN A 414 -18.39 -3.19 11.69
C GLN A 414 -17.48 -2.03 12.02
N TYR A 415 -16.58 -1.74 11.10
CA TYR A 415 -15.71 -0.58 11.11
C TYR A 415 -15.83 0.12 9.76
N VAL A 416 -16.28 1.37 9.74
CA VAL A 416 -16.48 2.16 8.51
C VAL A 416 -15.72 3.46 8.61
N VAL A 417 -14.95 3.80 7.56
CA VAL A 417 -14.16 5.03 7.53
C VAL A 417 -13.84 5.49 6.12
N LYS A 418 -13.64 6.80 5.92
CA LYS A 418 -12.96 7.34 4.75
C LYS A 418 -11.47 7.42 5.04
N ALA A 419 -10.69 6.58 4.36
CA ALA A 419 -9.25 6.50 4.52
C ALA A 419 -8.53 7.38 3.50
N LEU A 420 -7.60 8.20 3.99
CA LEU A 420 -6.61 8.87 3.17
C LEU A 420 -5.35 7.99 3.13
N THR A 421 -4.94 7.63 1.92
CA THR A 421 -3.80 6.74 1.68
C THR A 421 -2.70 7.44 0.88
N GLU A 422 -1.44 7.04 1.10
CA GLU A 422 -0.27 7.62 0.43
C GLU A 422 0.65 6.51 -0.12
N ASN A 423 1.19 6.74 -1.33
CA ASN A 423 2.13 5.85 -2.01
C ASN A 423 3.40 6.62 -2.41
N TYR A 424 4.55 5.92 -2.43
CA TYR A 424 5.85 6.47 -2.88
C TYR A 424 5.99 6.56 -4.41
N THR A 425 5.27 5.69 -5.10
CA THR A 425 5.21 5.57 -6.55
C THR A 425 3.79 5.18 -6.91
N ILE A 426 3.36 5.46 -8.13
CA ILE A 426 1.99 5.18 -8.55
C ILE A 426 1.62 3.70 -8.46
N GLU A 427 2.61 2.83 -8.72
CA GLU A 427 2.53 1.36 -8.64
C GLU A 427 2.94 0.80 -7.26
N GLY A 428 3.37 1.66 -6.33
CA GLY A 428 3.85 1.25 -5.02
C GLY A 428 2.72 0.95 -4.05
N ASN A 429 3.00 0.13 -3.04
CA ASN A 429 2.06 -0.19 -1.96
C ASN A 429 1.54 1.06 -1.26
N ARG A 430 0.26 1.02 -0.85
CA ARG A 430 -0.39 2.12 -0.13
C ARG A 430 -0.30 1.99 1.38
N PHE A 431 -0.22 3.14 2.03
CA PHE A 431 -0.24 3.25 3.48
C PHE A 431 -1.36 4.19 3.92
N ILE A 432 -2.09 3.83 4.97
CA ILE A 432 -3.11 4.71 5.57
C ILE A 432 -2.40 5.81 6.36
N ILE A 433 -2.65 7.06 5.97
CA ILE A 433 -2.12 8.26 6.62
C ILE A 433 -3.19 9.05 7.38
N GLY A 434 -4.47 8.81 7.10
CA GLY A 434 -5.57 9.42 7.83
C GLY A 434 -6.84 8.59 7.75
N MET A 435 -7.65 8.69 8.79
CA MET A 435 -8.96 8.04 8.92
C MET A 435 -9.94 9.11 9.40
N ILE A 436 -10.92 9.43 8.56
CA ILE A 436 -11.84 10.53 8.76
C ILE A 436 -13.27 9.99 8.63
N GLN A 437 -14.13 10.40 9.56
CA GLN A 437 -15.57 10.29 9.39
C GLN A 437 -16.07 11.47 8.56
N ASP A 438 -16.66 11.15 7.43
CA ASP A 438 -17.23 12.07 6.45
C ASP A 438 -18.65 11.61 6.06
N ASP A 439 -19.44 12.48 5.44
CA ASP A 439 -20.83 12.18 5.07
C ASP A 439 -20.94 10.93 4.19
N GLU A 440 -20.00 10.73 3.27
CA GLU A 440 -19.90 9.54 2.42
C GLU A 440 -19.69 8.26 3.24
N SER A 441 -18.85 8.31 4.27
CA SER A 441 -18.61 7.16 5.15
C SER A 441 -19.84 6.84 6.02
N ILE A 442 -20.58 7.87 6.44
CA ILE A 442 -21.83 7.72 7.20
C ILE A 442 -22.93 7.12 6.30
N GLN A 443 -23.02 7.54 5.04
CA GLN A 443 -23.95 6.96 4.08
C GLN A 443 -23.63 5.49 3.80
N ALA A 444 -22.35 5.16 3.59
CA ALA A 444 -21.92 3.77 3.41
C ALA A 444 -22.27 2.90 4.63
N LYS A 445 -22.08 3.43 5.84
CA LYS A 445 -22.51 2.80 7.08
C LYS A 445 -24.03 2.58 7.11
N ASN A 446 -24.83 3.57 6.76
CA ASN A 446 -26.30 3.45 6.79
C ASN A 446 -26.79 2.38 5.79
N ILE A 447 -26.23 2.35 4.57
CA ILE A 447 -26.53 1.31 3.58
C ILE A 447 -26.19 -0.09 4.13
N LEU A 448 -25.03 -0.22 4.79
CA LEU A 448 -24.61 -1.47 5.39
C LEU A 448 -25.51 -1.90 6.56
N ASN A 449 -25.93 -0.94 7.40
CA ASN A 449 -26.85 -1.19 8.49
C ASN A 449 -28.21 -1.68 7.99
N GLU A 450 -28.73 -1.06 6.92
CA GLU A 450 -29.97 -1.51 6.26
C GLU A 450 -29.85 -2.93 5.74
N ALA A 451 -28.70 -3.30 5.16
CA ALA A 451 -28.46 -4.67 4.70
C ALA A 451 -28.39 -5.67 5.86
N ILE A 452 -27.70 -5.32 6.95
CA ILE A 452 -27.59 -6.15 8.16
C ILE A 452 -28.97 -6.39 8.80
N ILE A 453 -29.78 -5.33 8.91
CA ILE A 453 -31.14 -5.41 9.46
C ILE A 453 -32.05 -6.18 8.50
N GLY A 454 -31.93 -5.93 7.20
CA GLY A 454 -32.68 -6.64 6.15
C GLY A 454 -32.41 -8.14 6.16
N PHE A 455 -31.15 -8.56 6.33
CA PHE A 455 -30.80 -9.98 6.47
C PHE A 455 -31.44 -10.62 7.71
N ARG A 456 -31.38 -9.92 8.85
CA ARG A 456 -32.00 -10.37 10.10
C ARG A 456 -33.51 -10.54 9.93
N ASP A 457 -34.16 -9.55 9.33
CA ASP A 457 -35.61 -9.50 9.19
C ASP A 457 -36.12 -10.47 8.11
N SER A 458 -35.32 -10.75 7.07
CA SER A 458 -35.58 -11.77 6.05
C SER A 458 -35.56 -13.19 6.66
N GLY A 459 -34.79 -13.39 7.73
CA GLY A 459 -34.78 -14.58 8.57
C GLY A 459 -34.58 -15.89 7.79
N VAL A 460 -35.00 -17.01 8.39
CA VAL A 460 -35.23 -18.23 7.63
C VAL A 460 -36.56 -18.10 6.90
N SER A 461 -36.56 -17.52 5.70
CA SER A 461 -37.66 -17.81 4.78
C SER A 461 -37.55 -19.31 4.46
N ILE A 462 -38.48 -20.11 4.99
CA ILE A 462 -38.64 -21.49 4.55
C ILE A 462 -39.02 -21.35 3.07
N ARG A 463 -38.06 -21.52 2.15
CA ARG A 463 -38.39 -21.71 0.75
C ARG A 463 -39.28 -22.94 0.67
N GLY A 464 -40.58 -22.70 0.56
CA GLY A 464 -41.61 -23.61 0.12
C GLY A 464 -41.75 -24.92 0.89
N VAL A 465 -42.37 -24.89 2.07
CA VAL A 465 -43.55 -25.75 2.20
C VAL A 465 -44.72 -24.81 2.33
N ASP A 466 -45.21 -24.37 1.17
CA ASP A 466 -46.49 -23.68 1.12
C ASP A 466 -47.57 -24.70 1.49
N LEU A 467 -47.97 -24.71 2.76
CA LEU A 467 -49.05 -25.56 3.27
C LEU A 467 -50.40 -25.23 2.59
N SER A 468 -50.48 -24.12 1.86
CA SER A 468 -51.63 -23.73 1.03
C SER A 468 -51.51 -24.16 -0.43
N SER A 469 -50.35 -24.67 -0.87
CA SER A 469 -50.19 -25.20 -2.22
C SER A 469 -51.10 -26.41 -2.41
N ALA A 470 -51.83 -26.42 -3.54
CA ALA A 470 -52.75 -27.49 -3.89
C ALA A 470 -52.09 -28.87 -3.81
N SER A 471 -50.80 -28.97 -4.15
CA SER A 471 -49.99 -30.18 -4.07
C SER A 471 -49.84 -30.75 -2.66
N VAL A 472 -49.69 -29.92 -1.62
CA VAL A 472 -49.53 -30.39 -0.23
C VAL A 472 -50.90 -30.78 0.36
N SER A 473 -51.96 -30.05 0.01
CA SER A 473 -53.34 -30.40 0.38
C SER A 473 -53.81 -31.69 -0.32
N GLU A 474 -53.47 -31.87 -1.59
CA GLU A 474 -53.75 -33.08 -2.36
C GLU A 474 -52.95 -34.27 -1.84
N MET A 475 -51.67 -34.10 -1.48
CA MET A 475 -50.88 -35.16 -0.83
C MET A 475 -51.45 -35.53 0.55
N ALA A 476 -51.87 -34.54 1.35
CA ALA A 476 -52.52 -34.81 2.62
C ALA A 476 -53.87 -35.55 2.45
N LYS A 477 -54.69 -35.15 1.46
CA LYS A 477 -55.94 -35.84 1.12
C LYS A 477 -55.70 -37.25 0.59
N ALA A 478 -54.71 -37.45 -0.27
CA ALA A 478 -54.34 -38.75 -0.80
C ALA A 478 -53.90 -39.71 0.31
N ASN A 479 -53.10 -39.23 1.27
CA ASN A 479 -52.70 -40.02 2.42
C ASN A 479 -53.87 -40.35 3.38
N ILE A 480 -54.81 -39.43 3.55
CA ILE A 480 -56.04 -39.69 4.34
C ILE A 480 -56.92 -40.74 3.64
N ILE A 481 -57.10 -40.64 2.32
CA ILE A 481 -57.88 -41.61 1.52
C ILE A 481 -57.22 -42.99 1.56
N TYR A 482 -55.90 -43.07 1.41
CA TYR A 482 -55.18 -44.33 1.51
C TYR A 482 -55.32 -44.98 2.90
N GLN A 483 -55.23 -44.18 3.98
CA GLN A 483 -55.46 -44.70 5.34
C GLN A 483 -56.90 -45.14 5.58
N GLN A 484 -57.88 -44.46 4.99
CA GLN A 484 -59.29 -44.89 5.06
C GLN A 484 -59.50 -46.20 4.30
N ASN A 485 -58.93 -46.33 3.09
CA ASN A 485 -59.02 -47.55 2.30
C ASN A 485 -58.33 -48.72 2.99
N ALA A 486 -57.14 -48.53 3.57
CA ALA A 486 -56.45 -49.57 4.32
C ALA A 486 -57.23 -50.02 5.59
N ARG A 487 -58.00 -49.11 6.22
CA ARG A 487 -58.90 -49.46 7.33
C ARG A 487 -60.14 -50.21 6.85
N LEU A 488 -60.68 -49.85 5.68
CA LEU A 488 -61.82 -50.54 5.07
C LEU A 488 -61.43 -51.95 4.64
N GLU A 489 -60.28 -52.13 3.98
CA GLU A 489 -59.75 -53.46 3.62
C GLU A 489 -59.54 -54.35 4.86
N LYS A 490 -59.03 -53.78 5.96
CA LYS A 490 -58.86 -54.52 7.22
C LYS A 490 -60.22 -54.91 7.82
N SER A 491 -61.23 -54.03 7.74
CA SER A 491 -62.58 -54.32 8.21
C SER A 491 -63.32 -55.34 7.35
N GLU A 492 -63.08 -55.38 6.03
CA GLU A 492 -63.63 -56.40 5.13
C GLU A 492 -62.96 -57.76 5.34
N PHE A 493 -61.66 -57.77 5.62
CA PHE A 493 -60.94 -58.99 5.97
C PHE A 493 -61.47 -59.60 7.28
N ASP A 494 -61.65 -58.78 8.33
CA ASP A 494 -62.20 -59.22 9.61
C ASP A 494 -63.66 -59.73 9.47
N LYS A 495 -64.45 -59.15 8.56
CA LYS A 495 -65.84 -59.56 8.31
C LYS A 495 -65.93 -60.90 7.58
N ASN A 496 -65.07 -61.13 6.58
CA ASN A 496 -64.99 -62.40 5.86
C ASN A 496 -64.53 -63.56 6.76
N ASP A 497 -63.65 -63.30 7.73
CA ASP A 497 -63.21 -64.30 8.69
C ASP A 497 -64.32 -64.66 9.70
N TYR A 498 -65.13 -63.67 10.09
CA TYR A 498 -66.32 -63.86 10.91
C TYR A 498 -67.40 -64.68 10.20
N ASP A 499 -67.67 -64.41 8.92
CA ASP A 499 -68.66 -65.14 8.13
C ASP A 499 -68.26 -66.61 7.90
N LYS A 500 -66.96 -66.88 7.72
CA LYS A 500 -66.42 -68.26 7.68
C LYS A 500 -66.64 -69.01 9.00
N GLN A 501 -66.43 -68.36 10.15
CA GLN A 501 -66.70 -68.98 11.45
C GLN A 501 -68.20 -69.29 11.65
N ILE A 502 -69.09 -68.45 11.13
CA ILE A 502 -70.54 -68.69 11.18
C ILE A 502 -70.94 -69.90 10.31
N GLU A 503 -70.40 -70.03 9.10
CA GLU A 503 -70.64 -71.21 8.26
C GLU A 503 -70.11 -72.50 8.89
N GLU A 504 -68.91 -72.45 9.48
CA GLU A 504 -68.31 -73.60 10.14
C GLU A 504 -69.12 -74.05 11.37
N ASN A 505 -69.67 -73.10 12.12
CA ASN A 505 -70.57 -73.37 13.25
C ASN A 505 -71.94 -73.90 12.80
N LYS A 506 -72.50 -73.40 11.69
CA LYS A 506 -73.73 -73.96 11.09
C LYS A 506 -73.54 -75.41 10.64
N LYS A 507 -72.37 -75.73 10.08
CA LYS A 507 -72.04 -77.10 9.65
C LYS A 507 -71.97 -78.06 10.84
N LYS A 508 -71.30 -77.65 11.93
CA LYS A 508 -71.27 -78.41 13.19
C LYS A 508 -72.65 -78.62 13.83
N LEU A 509 -73.55 -77.64 13.71
CA LEU A 509 -74.93 -77.75 14.21
C LEU A 509 -75.77 -78.74 13.38
N LEU A 510 -75.60 -78.76 12.06
CA LEU A 510 -76.27 -79.71 11.16
C LEU A 510 -75.78 -81.15 11.37
N ASP A 511 -74.48 -81.35 11.59
CA ASP A 511 -73.94 -82.67 11.90
C ASP A 511 -74.51 -83.21 13.24
N ASN A 512 -74.62 -82.37 14.27
CA ASN A 512 -75.25 -82.72 15.56
C ASN A 512 -76.77 -82.99 15.48
N THR A 513 -77.48 -82.42 14.50
CA THR A 513 -78.92 -82.71 14.32
C THR A 513 -79.15 -84.03 13.60
N SER A 514 -78.20 -84.46 12.75
CA SER A 514 -78.27 -85.73 12.03
C SER A 514 -78.03 -86.96 12.92
N GLU A 515 -77.28 -86.80 14.02
CA GLU A 515 -77.07 -87.87 15.02
C GLU A 515 -78.29 -88.09 15.92
N LYS A 516 -79.07 -87.03 16.23
CA LYS A 516 -80.28 -87.16 17.06
C LYS A 516 -81.47 -87.83 16.38
N THR A 517 -81.55 -87.83 15.05
CA THR A 517 -82.60 -88.53 14.28
C THR A 517 -82.32 -90.01 14.02
N LYS A 518 -81.26 -90.59 14.61
CA LYS A 518 -80.97 -92.04 14.55
C LYS A 518 -81.23 -92.79 15.87
N GLU A 519 -81.71 -92.10 16.90
CA GLU A 519 -82.05 -92.70 18.22
C GLU A 519 -83.54 -92.60 18.59
N GLU A 520 -84.41 -92.19 17.65
CA GLU A 520 -85.86 -92.43 17.69
C GLU A 520 -86.23 -93.44 16.60
#